data_AF-A0A2A5M9S3-F1
#
_entry.id   AF-A0A2A5M9S3-F1
#
_cell.length_a   1.000
_cell.length_b   1.000
_cell.length_c   1.000
_cell.angle_alpha   90.00
_cell.angle_beta   90.00
_cell.angle_gamma   90.00
#
_symmetry.space_group_name_H-M   'P 1'
#
loop_
_entity.id
_entity.type
_entity.pdbx_description
1 polymer ?
#
loop_
_entity_poly.entity_id
_entity_poly.type
_entity_poly.pdbx_seq_one_letter_code
_entity_poly.pdbx_strand_id
1 'polypeptide(L)' 'MNLIPEILDLQGEFEKIRHQIHENPELGFDELCTAKLVAQKLKEFGYEVYEEIGKTGVVGVLKKGNNDKK' A
#
# COMPACT_ATOMS: atom_id res chain seq x y z
N MET A 1 -26.13 7.99 -4.96
CA MET A 1 -24.91 8.37 -4.22
C MET A 1 -23.95 8.95 -5.25
N ASN A 2 -23.46 10.18 -5.06
CA ASN A 2 -22.51 10.77 -6.00
C ASN A 2 -21.11 10.31 -5.62
N LEU A 3 -20.51 9.47 -6.47
CA LEU A 3 -19.15 8.98 -6.30
C LEU A 3 -18.16 9.93 -6.98
N ILE A 4 -16.95 9.98 -6.43
CA ILE A 4 -15.82 10.71 -7.01
C ILE A 4 -15.38 9.95 -8.28
N PRO A 5 -15.34 10.58 -9.47
CA PRO A 5 -15.02 9.89 -10.73
C PRO A 5 -13.70 9.11 -10.69
N GLU A 6 -12.69 9.68 -10.05
CA GLU A 6 -11.36 9.09 -9.92
C GLU A 6 -11.37 7.77 -9.14
N ILE A 7 -12.33 7.57 -8.23
CA ILE A 7 -12.49 6.30 -7.51
C ILE A 7 -13.03 5.21 -8.45
N LEU A 8 -13.93 5.58 -9.38
CA LEU A 8 -14.47 4.64 -10.38
C LEU A 8 -13.36 4.18 -11.33
N ASP A 9 -12.47 5.08 -11.71
CA ASP A 9 -11.34 4.77 -12.58
C ASP A 9 -10.35 3.79 -11.91
N LEU A 10 -10.19 3.87 -10.59
CA LEU A 10 -9.30 2.99 -9.80
C LEU A 10 -9.95 1.67 -9.38
N GLN A 11 -11.27 1.49 -9.57
CA GLN A 11 -12.01 0.33 -9.08
C GLN A 11 -11.38 -1.00 -9.51
N GLY A 12 -11.02 -1.12 -10.79
CA GLY A 12 -10.44 -2.36 -11.33
C GLY A 12 -9.05 -2.68 -10.76
N GLU A 13 -8.27 -1.68 -10.36
CA GLU A 13 -6.98 -1.91 -9.70
C GLU A 13 -7.18 -2.44 -8.28
N PHE A 14 -8.04 -1.79 -7.49
CA PHE A 14 -8.32 -2.24 -6.12
C PHE A 14 -8.98 -3.61 -6.06
N GLU A 15 -9.84 -3.95 -7.02
CA GLU A 15 -10.40 -5.29 -7.17
C GLU A 15 -9.30 -6.34 -7.38
N LYS A 16 -8.32 -6.06 -8.26
CA LYS A 16 -7.17 -6.95 -8.50
C LYS A 16 -6.31 -7.13 -7.25
N ILE A 17 -6.00 -6.04 -6.54
CA ILE A 17 -5.24 -6.11 -5.28
C ILE A 17 -5.97 -7.00 -4.28
N ARG A 18 -7.29 -6.82 -4.15
CA ARG A 18 -8.12 -7.66 -3.26
C ARG A 18 -8.07 -9.13 -3.67
N HIS A 19 -8.26 -9.45 -4.94
CA HIS A 19 -8.19 -10.83 -5.44
C HIS A 19 -6.82 -11.46 -5.18
N GLN A 20 -5.74 -10.75 -5.48
CA GLN A 20 -4.38 -11.24 -5.28
C GLN A 20 -4.09 -11.61 -3.82
N ILE A 21 -4.46 -10.75 -2.87
CA ILE A 21 -4.28 -11.02 -1.43
C ILE A 21 -5.21 -12.15 -0.97
N HIS A 22 -6.45 -12.18 -1.44
CA HIS A 22 -7.44 -13.18 -1.04
C HIS A 22 -7.13 -14.59 -1.58
N GLU A 23 -6.54 -14.69 -2.77
CA GLU A 23 -6.10 -15.95 -3.37
C GLU A 23 -4.83 -16.50 -2.70
N ASN A 24 -4.02 -15.63 -2.08
CA ASN A 24 -2.72 -15.98 -1.48
C ASN A 24 -2.61 -15.46 -0.03
N PRO A 25 -3.45 -15.96 0.91
CA PRO A 25 -3.37 -15.54 2.30
C PRO A 25 -2.08 -16.05 2.95
N GLU A 26 -1.42 -15.19 3.72
CA GLU A 26 -0.19 -15.51 4.46
C GLU A 26 -0.45 -15.57 5.97
N LEU A 27 0.44 -16.26 6.70
CA LEU A 27 0.35 -16.40 8.16
C LEU A 27 0.96 -15.20 8.88
N GLY A 28 0.55 -15.02 10.13
CA GLY A 28 1.12 -14.02 11.02
C GLY A 28 2.64 -14.12 11.08
N PHE A 29 3.33 -12.99 10.88
CA PHE A 29 4.78 -12.84 10.85
C PHE A 29 5.50 -13.43 9.62
N ASP A 30 4.79 -13.98 8.63
CA ASP A 30 5.35 -14.55 7.39
C ASP A 30 4.67 -13.97 6.13
N GLU A 31 4.17 -12.73 6.20
CA GLU A 31 3.46 -12.04 5.12
C GLU A 31 4.40 -11.42 4.07
N LEU A 32 5.40 -12.18 3.60
CA LEU A 32 6.48 -11.69 2.73
C LEU A 32 5.96 -11.15 1.39
N CYS A 33 5.01 -11.84 0.78
CA CYS A 33 4.45 -11.45 -0.52
C CYS A 33 3.54 -10.23 -0.39
N THR A 34 2.71 -10.19 0.67
CA THR A 34 1.80 -9.10 0.96
C THR A 34 2.57 -7.83 1.33
N ALA A 35 3.59 -7.93 2.19
CA ALA A 35 4.47 -6.82 2.53
C ALA A 35 5.13 -6.22 1.28
N LYS A 36 5.67 -7.07 0.40
CA LYS A 36 6.26 -6.65 -0.87
C LYS A 36 5.24 -5.95 -1.79
N LEU A 37 4.02 -6.48 -1.91
CA LEU A 37 2.95 -5.86 -2.69
C LEU A 37 2.62 -4.45 -2.19
N VAL A 38 2.44 -4.30 -0.87
CA VAL A 38 2.15 -3.00 -0.25
C VAL A 38 3.29 -2.02 -0.47
N ALA A 39 4.54 -2.43 -0.26
CA ALA A 39 5.71 -1.58 -0.48
C ALA A 39 5.82 -1.12 -1.93
N GLN A 40 5.59 -2.02 -2.90
CA GLN A 40 5.57 -1.68 -4.32
C GLN A 40 4.48 -0.67 -4.65
N LYS A 41 3.24 -0.88 -4.18
CA LYS A 41 2.12 0.04 -4.43
C LYS A 41 2.37 1.42 -3.84
N LEU A 42 2.88 1.50 -2.61
CA LEU A 42 3.21 2.78 -2.00
C LEU A 42 4.33 3.52 -2.77
N LYS A 43 5.34 2.81 -3.27
CA LYS A 43 6.36 3.41 -4.14
C LYS A 43 5.77 3.89 -5.48
N GLU A 44 4.89 3.12 -6.11
CA GLU A 44 4.18 3.50 -7.34
C GLU A 44 3.35 4.77 -7.14
N PHE A 45 2.73 4.94 -5.97
CA PHE A 45 1.97 6.13 -5.61
C PHE A 45 2.84 7.35 -5.26
N GLY A 46 4.16 7.20 -5.27
CA GLY A 46 5.11 8.29 -5.02
C GLY A 46 5.41 8.56 -3.55
N TYR A 47 5.12 7.61 -2.66
CA TYR A 47 5.49 7.72 -1.25
C TYR A 47 6.96 7.42 -0.99
N GLU A 48 7.51 8.04 0.06
CA GLU A 48 8.73 7.56 0.70
C GLU A 48 8.37 6.33 1.54
N VAL A 49 9.02 5.20 1.29
CA VAL A 49 8.64 3.90 1.87
C VAL A 49 9.81 3.28 2.63
N TYR A 50 9.51 2.85 3.85
CA TYR A 50 10.39 2.08 4.72
C TYR A 50 9.86 0.66 4.85
N GLU A 51 10.71 -0.33 4.61
CA GLU A 51 10.39 -1.76 4.62
C GLU A 51 11.11 -2.48 5.77
N GLU A 52 10.76 -3.75 5.98
CA GLU A 52 11.41 -4.66 6.96
C GLU A 52 11.31 -4.20 8.42
N ILE A 53 10.32 -3.35 8.74
CA ILE A 53 10.08 -2.89 10.11
C ILE A 53 9.46 -4.04 10.89
N GLY A 54 10.23 -4.64 11.80
CA GLY A 54 9.77 -5.81 12.54
C GLY A 54 9.46 -6.99 11.62
N LYS A 55 10.37 -7.28 10.67
CA LYS A 55 10.30 -8.36 9.66
C LYS A 55 9.43 -8.01 8.44
N THR A 56 8.12 -7.89 8.57
CA THR A 56 7.19 -7.68 7.42
C THR A 56 6.51 -6.31 7.40
N GLY A 57 6.76 -5.45 8.40
CA GLY A 57 6.14 -4.13 8.47
C GLY A 57 6.63 -3.17 7.37
N VAL A 58 5.68 -2.40 6.83
CA VAL A 58 5.90 -1.38 5.80
C VAL A 58 5.30 -0.05 6.27
N VAL A 59 6.04 1.03 6.14
CA VAL A 59 5.59 2.39 6.48
C VAL A 59 5.78 3.31 5.26
N GLY A 60 4.68 3.91 4.79
CA GLY A 60 4.69 4.95 3.75
C GLY A 60 4.47 6.33 4.35
N VAL A 61 5.30 7.30 3.96
CA VAL A 61 5.23 8.68 4.48
C VAL A 61 4.59 9.60 3.44
N LEU A 62 3.36 10.07 3.74
CA LEU A 62 2.72 11.15 3.00
C LEU A 62 3.19 12.50 3.55
N LYS A 63 4.06 13.20 2.82
CA LYS A 63 4.47 14.57 3.17
C LYS A 63 3.53 15.58 2.51
N LYS A 64 3.03 16.54 3.28
CA LYS A 64 2.31 17.71 2.78
C LYS A 64 2.88 18.98 3.39
N GLY A 65 3.52 19.80 2.54
CA GLY A 65 4.22 21.02 2.95
C GLY A 65 5.67 20.78 3.41
N ASN A 66 6.45 21.86 3.56
CA ASN A 66 7.88 21.83 3.94
C ASN A 66 8.06 22.11 5.43
N ASN A 67 7.45 21.31 6.30
CA ASN A 67 7.64 21.48 7.74
C ASN A 67 8.74 20.53 8.22
N ASP A 68 10.00 20.96 8.04
CA ASP A 68 11.17 20.41 8.73
C ASP A 68 11.08 20.81 10.21
N LYS A 69 10.10 20.25 10.94
CA LYS A 69 10.13 20.31 12.39
C LYS A 69 11.20 19.33 12.88
N LYS A 70 12.37 19.91 13.16
CA LYS A 70 13.40 19.35 14.05
C LYS A 70 12.79 18.80 15.33
#